data_AF-A0A2T7WZL5-F1
#
_entry.id   AF-A0A2T7WZL5-F1
#
_cell.length_a   1.000
_cell.length_b   1.000
_cell.length_c   1.000
_cell.angle_alpha   90.00
_cell.angle_beta   90.00
_cell.angle_gamma   90.00
#
_symmetry.space_group_name_H-M   'P 1'
#
loop_
_entity.id
_entity.type
_entity.pdbx_description
1 polymer ?
#
loop_
_entity_poly.entity_id
_entity_poly.type
_entity_poly.pdbx_seq_one_letter_code
_entity_poly.pdbx_strand_id
1 'polypeptide(L)'
;MASQLIDEDPALAHEHALAASRRAGRIAIVRETLGITAYATEDFALALRELRTYRRISGKDDQIALMVDSERGIGRPDRALETGRAVDRSALTTPVRVALAIAMSGARLDQGDLELALGELEIPELDPDRAFEWSPALFAARAAVLEDLGRDEEAAFWAHRADVAAEALGVDEAGDEELIVEDGLIEGDFDDDESATDADAVELAADEPLAEDSADDSVVDEIAADESVIEELTVEDEVRELLGEDDDAASDDDAAPDDHKAQGSEQEA
;
A
#
# COMPACT_ATOMS: atom_id res chain seq x y z
N MET A 1 -9.16 6.20 -11.17
CA MET A 1 -10.00 5.01 -10.91
C MET A 1 -9.77 4.46 -9.51
N ALA A 2 -8.77 3.61 -9.21
CA ALA A 2 -8.66 2.98 -7.87
C ALA A 2 -8.57 3.97 -6.70
N SER A 3 -7.73 5.01 -6.80
CA SER A 3 -7.62 6.04 -5.74
C SER A 3 -8.85 6.96 -5.61
N GLN A 4 -9.73 6.99 -6.62
CA GLN A 4 -10.95 7.82 -6.59
C GLN A 4 -12.15 7.04 -6.08
N LEU A 5 -12.16 5.72 -6.30
CA LEU A 5 -13.26 4.84 -5.94
C LEU A 5 -13.06 4.18 -4.57
N ILE A 6 -11.90 4.32 -3.93
CA ILE A 6 -11.60 3.58 -2.69
C ILE A 6 -12.60 3.90 -1.58
N ASP A 7 -13.13 5.13 -1.54
CA ASP A 7 -14.12 5.57 -0.55
C ASP A 7 -15.56 5.34 -1.02
N GLU A 8 -15.81 5.23 -2.33
CA GLU A 8 -17.15 5.08 -2.94
C GLU A 8 -17.52 3.61 -3.25
N ASP A 9 -16.61 2.88 -3.92
CA ASP A 9 -16.74 1.48 -4.32
C ASP A 9 -15.37 0.77 -4.20
N PRO A 10 -15.01 0.30 -2.98
CA PRO A 10 -13.76 -0.41 -2.73
C PRO A 10 -13.59 -1.68 -3.57
N ALA A 11 -14.69 -2.37 -3.88
CA ALA A 11 -14.67 -3.61 -4.65
C ALA A 11 -14.27 -3.34 -6.11
N LEU A 12 -14.88 -2.33 -6.74
CA LEU A 12 -14.49 -1.92 -8.09
C LEU A 12 -13.06 -1.35 -8.14
N ALA A 13 -12.67 -0.58 -7.12
CA ALA A 13 -11.29 -0.11 -6.99
C ALA A 13 -10.30 -1.28 -6.95
N HIS A 14 -10.65 -2.34 -6.22
CA HIS A 14 -9.85 -3.57 -6.12
C HIS A 14 -9.75 -4.32 -7.45
N GLU A 15 -10.85 -4.47 -8.20
CA GLU A 15 -10.82 -5.08 -9.54
C GLU A 15 -9.88 -4.34 -10.50
N HIS A 16 -9.90 -3.00 -10.46
CA HIS A 16 -8.98 -2.18 -11.24
C HIS A 16 -7.52 -2.37 -10.81
N ALA A 17 -7.24 -2.44 -9.51
CA ALA A 17 -5.90 -2.68 -8.99
C ALA A 17 -5.39 -4.08 -9.38
N LEU A 18 -6.23 -5.11 -9.32
CA LEU A 18 -5.93 -6.47 -9.79
C LEU A 18 -5.60 -6.47 -11.29
N ALA A 19 -6.40 -5.79 -12.11
CA ALA A 19 -6.17 -5.68 -13.54
C ALA A 19 -4.85 -4.96 -13.88
N ALA A 20 -4.47 -3.95 -13.11
CA ALA A 20 -3.19 -3.26 -13.23
C ALA A 20 -2.02 -4.17 -12.81
N SER A 21 -2.16 -4.91 -11.70
CA SER A 21 -1.14 -5.84 -11.20
C SER A 21 -0.78 -6.93 -12.21
N ARG A 22 -1.76 -7.49 -12.92
CA ARG A 22 -1.52 -8.46 -14.00
C ARG A 22 -0.61 -7.93 -15.11
N ARG A 23 -0.61 -6.63 -15.38
CA ARG A 23 0.20 -5.99 -16.43
C ARG A 23 1.51 -5.40 -15.91
N ALA A 24 1.54 -4.96 -14.66
CA ALA A 24 2.61 -4.14 -14.11
C ALA A 24 3.01 -4.51 -12.67
N GLY A 25 2.95 -5.80 -12.32
CA GLY A 25 3.25 -6.29 -10.97
C GLY A 25 4.70 -6.12 -10.49
N ARG A 26 5.62 -5.52 -11.26
CA ARG A 26 6.96 -5.17 -10.76
C ARG A 26 7.08 -3.70 -10.36
N ILE A 27 6.01 -2.92 -10.51
CA ILE A 27 5.99 -1.50 -10.17
C ILE A 27 5.49 -1.33 -8.73
N ALA A 28 6.28 -0.63 -7.90
CA ALA A 28 5.96 -0.43 -6.47
C ALA A 28 4.56 0.17 -6.25
N ILE A 29 4.21 1.24 -6.96
CA ILE A 29 2.90 1.90 -6.81
C ILE A 29 1.72 0.98 -7.16
N VAL A 30 1.91 0.02 -8.08
CA VAL A 30 0.87 -0.97 -8.43
C VAL A 30 0.68 -1.97 -7.27
N ARG A 31 1.77 -2.36 -6.60
CA ARG A 31 1.72 -3.21 -5.41
C ARG A 31 1.09 -2.51 -4.22
N GLU A 32 1.44 -1.25 -4.00
CA GLU A 32 0.82 -0.40 -2.98
C GLU A 32 -0.68 -0.27 -3.21
N THR A 33 -1.09 0.09 -4.42
CA THR A 33 -2.52 0.25 -4.77
C THR A 33 -3.30 -1.06 -4.58
N LEU A 34 -2.73 -2.19 -4.99
CA LEU A 34 -3.37 -3.49 -4.77
C LEU A 34 -3.46 -3.84 -3.28
N GLY A 35 -2.41 -3.54 -2.50
CA GLY A 35 -2.41 -3.74 -1.06
C GLY A 35 -3.47 -2.91 -0.34
N ILE A 36 -3.59 -1.62 -0.68
CA ILE A 36 -4.58 -0.70 -0.09
C ILE A 36 -6.01 -1.13 -0.44
N THR A 37 -6.28 -1.45 -1.70
CA THR A 37 -7.62 -1.90 -2.12
C THR A 37 -7.99 -3.26 -1.52
N ALA A 38 -7.01 -4.17 -1.37
CA ALA A 38 -7.22 -5.43 -0.66
C ALA A 38 -7.55 -5.20 0.82
N TYR A 39 -6.87 -4.24 1.47
CA TYR A 39 -7.17 -3.86 2.85
C TYR A 39 -8.59 -3.30 2.98
N ALA A 40 -9.00 -2.41 2.08
CA ALA A 40 -10.34 -1.82 2.08
C ALA A 40 -11.45 -2.83 1.77
N THR A 41 -11.13 -3.95 1.14
CA THR A 41 -12.06 -5.07 0.90
C THR A 41 -11.89 -6.21 1.93
N GLU A 42 -11.15 -5.95 3.01
CA GLU A 42 -10.90 -6.87 4.13
C GLU A 42 -10.15 -8.17 3.75
N ASP A 43 -9.54 -8.24 2.56
CA ASP A 43 -8.59 -9.31 2.21
C ASP A 43 -7.22 -8.99 2.81
N PHE A 44 -7.12 -9.13 4.13
CA PHE A 44 -5.91 -8.80 4.90
C PHE A 44 -4.70 -9.65 4.52
N ALA A 45 -4.92 -10.91 4.10
CA ALA A 45 -3.83 -11.78 3.66
C ALA A 45 -3.21 -11.28 2.35
N LEU A 46 -4.06 -10.90 1.39
CA LEU A 46 -3.63 -10.27 0.15
C LEU A 46 -2.96 -8.92 0.42
N ALA A 47 -3.59 -8.06 1.23
CA ALA A 47 -3.04 -6.75 1.59
C ALA A 47 -1.63 -6.88 2.14
N LEU A 48 -1.42 -7.74 3.14
CA LEU A 48 -0.13 -7.97 3.76
C LEU A 48 0.94 -8.45 2.77
N ARG A 49 0.60 -9.38 1.87
CA ARG A 49 1.52 -9.89 0.85
C ARG A 49 1.99 -8.78 -0.11
N GLU A 50 1.05 -7.97 -0.58
CA GLU A 50 1.34 -6.91 -1.55
C GLU A 50 2.07 -5.73 -0.89
N LEU A 51 1.72 -5.35 0.34
CA LEU A 51 2.41 -4.29 1.09
C LEU A 51 3.84 -4.68 1.49
N ARG A 52 4.10 -5.95 1.83
CA ARG A 52 5.48 -6.46 1.99
C ARG A 52 6.28 -6.35 0.70
N THR A 53 5.65 -6.69 -0.42
CA THR A 53 6.27 -6.59 -1.74
C THR A 53 6.55 -5.13 -2.11
N TYR A 54 5.60 -4.23 -1.85
CA TYR A 54 5.80 -2.78 -1.99
C TYR A 54 7.01 -2.32 -1.19
N ARG A 55 7.05 -2.61 0.11
CA ARG A 55 8.13 -2.24 1.03
C ARG A 55 9.50 -2.73 0.54
N ARG A 56 9.58 -3.98 0.08
CA ARG A 56 10.83 -4.55 -0.48
C ARG A 56 11.30 -3.83 -1.74
N ILE A 57 10.39 -3.46 -2.63
CA ILE A 57 10.73 -2.80 -3.90
C ILE A 57 11.04 -1.31 -3.69
N SER A 58 10.25 -0.62 -2.87
CA SER A 58 10.34 0.83 -2.66
C SER A 58 11.37 1.21 -1.60
N GLY A 59 11.64 0.33 -0.65
CA GLY A 59 12.42 0.62 0.56
C GLY A 59 11.71 1.56 1.54
N LYS A 60 10.40 1.81 1.36
CA LYS A 60 9.62 2.76 2.16
C LYS A 60 8.70 2.08 3.16
N ASP A 61 8.57 2.71 4.32
CA ASP A 61 7.71 2.26 5.42
C ASP A 61 6.35 2.98 5.46
N ASP A 62 5.95 3.65 4.37
CA ASP A 62 4.74 4.48 4.30
C ASP A 62 3.46 3.72 4.69
N GLN A 63 3.41 2.40 4.40
CA GLN A 63 2.24 1.54 4.63
C GLN A 63 2.40 0.61 5.84
N ILE A 64 3.33 0.90 6.76
CA ILE A 64 3.61 0.03 7.92
C ILE A 64 2.38 -0.15 8.81
N ALA A 65 1.56 0.88 9.00
CA ALA A 65 0.35 0.81 9.80
C ALA A 65 -0.66 -0.21 9.22
N LEU A 66 -0.89 -0.17 7.91
CA LEU A 66 -1.76 -1.14 7.22
C LEU A 66 -1.22 -2.56 7.32
N MET A 67 0.10 -2.75 7.32
CA MET A 67 0.70 -4.08 7.54
C MET A 67 0.43 -4.59 8.96
N VAL A 68 0.57 -3.73 9.97
CA VAL A 68 0.25 -4.05 11.37
C VAL A 68 -1.23 -4.42 11.51
N ASP A 69 -2.13 -3.60 10.96
CA ASP A 69 -3.57 -3.88 11.00
C ASP A 69 -3.96 -5.13 10.21
N SER A 70 -3.31 -5.42 9.09
CA SER A 70 -3.57 -6.65 8.33
C SER A 70 -3.15 -7.90 9.11
N GLU A 71 -2.03 -7.86 9.85
CA GLU A 71 -1.63 -8.95 10.75
C GLU A 71 -2.68 -9.17 11.86
N ARG A 72 -3.24 -8.08 12.41
CA ARG A 72 -4.37 -8.16 13.36
C ARG A 72 -5.61 -8.77 12.71
N GLY A 73 -5.95 -8.34 11.50
CA GLY A 73 -7.11 -8.82 10.74
C GLY A 73 -7.09 -10.32 10.45
N ILE A 74 -5.89 -10.93 10.32
CA ILE A 74 -5.72 -12.39 10.21
C ILE A 74 -5.51 -13.10 11.56
N GLY A 75 -5.71 -12.41 12.68
CA GLY A 75 -5.67 -12.96 14.04
C GLY A 75 -4.26 -13.14 14.61
N ARG A 76 -3.27 -12.33 14.20
CA ARG A 76 -1.87 -12.42 14.64
C ARG A 76 -1.38 -11.14 15.33
N PRO A 77 -1.97 -10.74 16.47
CA PRO A 77 -1.61 -9.49 17.15
C PRO A 77 -0.14 -9.45 17.63
N ASP A 78 0.44 -10.59 18.01
CA ASP A 78 1.87 -10.66 18.35
C ASP A 78 2.77 -10.25 17.18
N ARG A 79 2.47 -10.77 15.97
CA ARG A 79 3.19 -10.44 14.74
C ARG A 79 2.95 -9.00 14.30
N ALA A 80 1.75 -8.47 14.55
CA ALA A 80 1.45 -7.06 14.32
C ALA A 80 2.39 -6.15 15.14
N LEU A 81 2.56 -6.43 16.43
CA LEU A 81 3.46 -5.67 17.30
C LEU A 81 4.94 -5.85 16.93
N GLU A 82 5.36 -7.05 16.55
CA GLU A 82 6.71 -7.28 16.03
C GLU A 82 6.99 -6.46 14.77
N THR A 83 6.04 -6.47 13.82
CA THR A 83 6.12 -5.72 12.56
C THR A 83 6.26 -4.21 12.82
N GLY A 84 5.44 -3.66 13.73
CA GLY A 84 5.50 -2.23 14.08
C GLY A 84 6.76 -1.82 14.85
N ARG A 85 7.42 -2.75 15.56
CA ARG A 85 8.69 -2.49 16.26
C ARG A 85 9.92 -2.60 15.37
N ALA A 86 9.79 -3.20 14.19
CA ALA A 86 10.87 -3.38 13.24
C ALA A 86 11.23 -2.10 12.45
N VAL A 87 10.49 -1.01 12.65
CA VAL A 87 10.73 0.30 11.99
C VAL A 87 11.26 1.34 12.96
N ASP A 88 12.11 2.23 12.47
CA ASP A 88 12.50 3.44 13.20
C ASP A 88 11.37 4.48 13.12
N ARG A 89 10.59 4.59 14.21
CA ARG A 89 9.46 5.53 14.31
C ARG A 89 9.89 7.00 14.10
N SER A 90 11.15 7.35 14.36
CA SER A 90 11.65 8.72 14.19
C SER A 90 11.92 9.09 12.72
N ALA A 91 12.10 8.08 11.86
CA ALA A 91 12.26 8.26 10.42
C ALA A 91 10.93 8.38 9.68
N LEU A 92 9.81 8.05 10.33
CA LEU A 92 8.47 8.12 9.75
C LEU A 92 7.97 9.56 9.67
N THR A 93 7.15 9.86 8.66
CA THR A 93 6.35 11.08 8.65
C THR A 93 5.36 11.06 9.81
N THR A 94 4.94 12.24 10.27
CA THR A 94 4.00 12.35 11.40
C THR A 94 2.69 11.56 11.18
N PRO A 95 2.01 11.65 10.03
CA PRO A 95 0.78 10.89 9.81
C PRO A 95 1.01 9.37 9.89
N VAL A 96 2.10 8.86 9.31
CA VAL A 96 2.42 7.42 9.33
C VAL A 96 2.76 6.96 10.74
N ARG A 97 3.49 7.77 11.53
CA ARG A 97 3.80 7.46 12.93
C ARG A 97 2.53 7.40 13.80
N VAL A 98 1.59 8.31 13.59
CA VAL A 98 0.31 8.32 14.31
C VAL A 98 -0.53 7.11 13.92
N ALA A 99 -0.64 6.80 12.62
CA ALA A 99 -1.34 5.62 12.14
C ALA A 99 -0.73 4.33 12.72
N LEU A 100 0.60 4.23 12.79
CA LEU A 100 1.28 3.10 13.40
C LEU A 100 0.97 2.96 14.90
N ALA A 101 0.92 4.08 15.64
CA ALA A 101 0.57 4.08 17.06
C ALA A 101 -0.87 3.57 17.29
N ILE A 102 -1.81 4.00 16.45
CA ILE A 102 -3.21 3.54 16.48
C ILE A 102 -3.28 2.03 16.19
N ALA A 103 -2.63 1.56 15.12
CA ALA A 103 -2.61 0.15 14.75
C ALA A 103 -1.99 -0.73 15.86
N MET A 104 -0.89 -0.27 16.47
CA MET A 104 -0.25 -0.98 17.59
C MET A 104 -1.10 -0.97 18.85
N SER A 105 -1.82 0.12 19.14
CA SER A 105 -2.82 0.17 20.22
C SER A 105 -3.92 -0.86 19.97
N GLY A 106 -4.44 -0.96 18.75
CA GLY A 106 -5.39 -1.99 18.35
C GLY A 106 -4.85 -3.41 18.57
N ALA A 107 -3.59 -3.68 18.24
CA ALA A 107 -2.98 -4.99 18.47
C ALA A 107 -2.90 -5.34 19.97
N ARG A 108 -2.74 -4.34 20.85
CA ARG A 108 -2.79 -4.52 22.31
C ARG A 108 -4.20 -4.78 22.82
N LEU A 109 -5.22 -4.13 22.23
CA LEU A 109 -6.62 -4.42 22.53
C LEU A 109 -6.96 -5.88 22.18
N ASP A 110 -6.50 -6.37 21.03
CA ASP A 110 -6.71 -7.76 20.62
C ASP A 110 -6.06 -8.77 21.59
N GLN A 111 -4.99 -8.38 22.28
CA GLN A 111 -4.35 -9.17 23.35
C GLN A 111 -5.07 -9.06 24.71
N GLY A 112 -5.99 -8.10 24.86
CA GLY A 112 -6.64 -7.76 26.12
C GLY A 112 -5.77 -6.89 27.05
N ASP A 113 -4.66 -6.35 26.56
CA ASP A 113 -3.72 -5.52 27.31
C ASP A 113 -4.13 -4.03 27.24
N LEU A 114 -5.28 -3.67 27.81
CA LEU A 114 -5.90 -2.33 27.67
C LEU A 114 -4.97 -1.17 28.07
N GLU A 115 -4.24 -1.29 29.18
CA GLU A 115 -3.30 -0.28 29.66
C GLU A 115 -2.12 -0.10 28.71
N LEU A 116 -1.64 -1.19 28.10
CA LEU A 116 -0.60 -1.10 27.08
C LEU A 116 -1.16 -0.49 25.80
N ALA A 117 -2.42 -0.78 25.45
CA ALA A 117 -3.09 -0.14 24.33
C ALA A 117 -3.15 1.38 24.52
N LEU A 118 -3.50 1.85 25.72
CA LEU A 118 -3.51 3.28 26.03
C LEU A 118 -2.11 3.87 25.92
N GLY A 119 -1.09 3.15 26.40
CA GLY A 119 0.31 3.56 26.34
C GLY A 119 0.87 3.71 24.92
N GLU A 120 0.44 2.90 23.95
CA GLU A 120 0.86 3.08 22.54
C GLU A 120 0.35 4.41 21.95
N LEU A 121 -0.75 4.96 22.47
CA LEU A 121 -1.33 6.23 22.02
C LEU A 121 -0.73 7.47 22.72
N GLU A 122 0.13 7.28 23.72
CA GLU A 122 0.83 8.37 24.43
C GLU A 122 2.05 8.86 23.63
N ILE A 123 1.78 9.38 22.43
CA ILE A 123 2.79 9.92 21.52
C ILE A 123 2.85 11.45 21.58
N PRO A 124 3.97 12.08 21.17
CA PRO A 124 4.11 13.55 21.16
C PRO A 124 3.05 14.30 20.36
N GLU A 125 2.45 13.62 19.38
CA GLU A 125 1.37 14.13 18.53
C GLU A 125 0.03 14.24 19.27
N LEU A 126 -0.15 13.60 20.43
CA LEU A 126 -1.38 13.68 21.21
C LEU A 126 -1.50 15.07 21.89
N ASP A 127 -1.91 16.07 21.12
CA ASP A 127 -2.14 17.46 21.57
C ASP A 127 -3.62 17.85 21.39
N PRO A 128 -4.42 17.89 22.47
CA PRO A 128 -5.87 18.14 22.38
C PRO A 128 -6.24 19.55 21.90
N ASP A 129 -5.28 20.47 21.82
CA ASP A 129 -5.51 21.86 21.42
C ASP A 129 -5.11 22.16 19.97
N ARG A 130 -4.68 21.15 19.21
CA ARG A 130 -4.34 21.27 17.79
C ARG A 130 -5.07 20.22 16.96
N ALA A 131 -5.56 20.64 15.80
CA ALA A 131 -6.15 19.75 14.80
C ALA A 131 -5.22 19.65 13.59
N PHE A 132 -4.74 18.44 13.34
CA PHE A 132 -4.05 18.02 12.13
C PHE A 132 -4.85 16.89 11.48
N GLU A 133 -4.55 16.55 10.22
CA GLU A 133 -5.24 15.50 9.44
C GLU A 133 -5.40 14.16 10.19
N TRP A 134 -4.45 13.80 11.06
CA TRP A 134 -4.48 12.55 11.84
C TRP A 134 -5.12 12.69 13.23
N SER A 135 -5.40 13.92 13.68
CA SER A 135 -5.86 14.19 15.06
C SER A 135 -7.23 13.56 15.38
N PRO A 136 -8.26 13.63 14.50
CA PRO A 136 -9.54 12.99 14.78
C PRO A 136 -9.41 11.50 15.08
N ALA A 137 -8.67 10.77 14.23
CA ALA A 137 -8.44 9.33 14.39
C ALA A 137 -7.69 8.99 15.69
N LEU A 138 -6.65 9.77 16.04
CA LEU A 138 -5.89 9.55 17.28
C LEU A 138 -6.74 9.79 18.53
N PHE A 139 -7.56 10.84 18.55
CA PHE A 139 -8.43 11.17 19.67
C PHE A 139 -9.56 10.13 19.81
N ALA A 140 -10.15 9.70 18.70
CA ALA A 140 -11.16 8.65 18.69
C ALA A 140 -10.61 7.31 19.21
N ALA A 141 -9.41 6.90 18.76
CA ALA A 141 -8.75 5.70 19.25
C ALA A 141 -8.49 5.77 20.77
N ARG A 142 -8.04 6.93 21.27
CA ARG A 142 -7.83 7.11 22.71
C ARG A 142 -9.14 7.07 23.50
N ALA A 143 -10.21 7.67 22.97
CA ALA A 143 -11.53 7.61 23.59
C ALA A 143 -12.02 6.17 23.73
N ALA A 144 -11.92 5.37 22.66
CA ALA A 144 -12.31 3.96 22.67
C ALA A 144 -11.55 3.14 23.71
N VAL A 145 -10.22 3.28 23.78
CA VAL A 145 -9.40 2.57 24.79
C VAL A 145 -9.77 3.00 26.22
N LEU A 146 -10.05 4.29 26.44
CA LEU A 146 -10.46 4.79 27.76
C LEU A 146 -11.85 4.27 28.16
N GLU A 147 -12.76 4.10 27.22
CA GLU A 147 -14.07 3.48 27.44
C GLU A 147 -13.92 2.00 27.84
N ASP A 148 -13.08 1.25 27.14
CA ASP A 148 -12.78 -0.15 27.49
C ASP A 148 -12.17 -0.30 28.90
N LEU A 149 -11.42 0.72 29.34
CA LEU A 149 -10.87 0.83 30.70
C LEU A 149 -11.89 1.30 31.75
N GLY A 150 -13.11 1.66 31.36
CA GLY A 150 -14.14 2.23 32.23
C GLY A 150 -13.84 3.63 32.74
N ARG A 151 -13.03 4.41 32.00
CA ARG A 151 -12.68 5.81 32.30
C ARG A 151 -13.58 6.77 31.53
N ASP A 152 -14.88 6.63 31.72
CA ASP A 152 -15.94 7.24 30.90
C ASP A 152 -15.84 8.77 30.76
N GLU A 153 -15.49 9.49 31.83
CA GLU A 153 -15.34 10.96 31.79
C GLU A 153 -14.19 11.40 30.87
N GLU A 154 -13.08 10.67 30.88
CA GLU A 154 -11.93 10.96 30.02
C GLU A 154 -12.22 10.50 28.58
N ALA A 155 -12.88 9.36 28.41
CA ALA A 155 -13.32 8.88 27.10
C ALA A 155 -14.22 9.93 26.41
N ALA A 156 -15.21 10.46 27.13
CA ALA A 156 -16.10 11.50 26.62
C ALA A 156 -15.36 12.79 26.25
N PHE A 157 -14.34 13.19 27.02
CA PHE A 157 -13.49 14.33 26.68
C PHE A 157 -12.76 14.11 25.34
N TRP A 158 -12.13 12.94 25.16
CA TRP A 158 -11.39 12.64 23.94
C TRP A 158 -12.30 12.44 22.73
N ALA A 159 -13.47 11.83 22.90
CA ALA A 159 -14.49 11.72 21.86
C ALA A 159 -14.91 13.11 21.37
N HIS A 160 -15.23 14.03 22.29
CA HIS A 160 -15.56 15.41 21.92
C HIS A 160 -14.41 16.11 21.19
N ARG A 161 -13.15 15.88 21.59
CA ARG A 161 -11.99 16.43 20.86
C ARG A 161 -11.86 15.84 19.46
N ALA A 162 -12.18 14.56 19.27
CA ALA A 162 -12.20 13.93 17.94
C ALA A 162 -13.22 14.61 17.03
N ASP A 163 -14.44 14.83 17.52
CA ASP A 163 -15.52 15.51 16.77
C ASP A 163 -15.12 16.93 16.38
N VAL A 164 -14.63 17.73 17.34
CA VAL A 164 -14.18 19.11 17.10
C VAL A 164 -13.03 19.16 16.10
N ALA A 165 -12.10 18.21 16.15
CA ALA A 165 -11.00 18.15 15.20
C ALA A 165 -11.48 17.77 13.79
N ALA A 166 -12.48 16.89 13.67
CA ALA A 166 -13.06 16.50 12.38
C ALA A 166 -13.81 17.67 11.72
N GLU A 167 -14.66 18.37 12.49
CA GLU A 167 -15.39 19.57 12.05
C GLU A 167 -14.40 20.67 11.60
N ALA A 168 -13.33 20.90 12.37
CA ALA A 168 -12.32 21.91 12.01
C ALA A 168 -11.57 21.61 10.70
N LEU A 169 -11.57 20.36 10.25
CA LEU A 169 -10.92 19.91 9.03
C LEU A 169 -11.89 19.72 7.86
N GLY A 170 -13.21 19.91 8.07
CA GLY A 170 -14.24 19.67 7.05
C GLY A 170 -14.32 18.21 6.59
N VAL A 171 -13.91 17.26 7.46
CA VAL A 171 -13.92 15.82 7.14
C VAL A 171 -15.36 15.28 7.04
N ASP A 172 -16.30 15.92 7.72
CA ASP A 172 -17.73 15.66 7.66
C ASP A 172 -18.42 16.24 6.42
N GLU A 173 -17.90 17.34 5.86
CA GLU A 173 -18.48 18.06 4.72
C GLU A 173 -18.01 17.58 3.34
N ALA A 174 -16.95 16.75 3.27
CA ALA A 174 -16.38 16.25 2.02
C ALA A 174 -17.33 15.34 1.19
N GLY A 175 -18.44 14.87 1.78
CA GLY A 175 -19.50 14.14 1.07
C GLY A 175 -20.63 15.00 0.49
N ASP A 176 -20.68 16.29 0.85
CA ASP A 176 -21.81 17.19 0.53
C ASP A 176 -21.46 18.31 -0.46
N GLU A 177 -20.20 18.41 -0.93
CA GLU A 177 -19.87 19.26 -2.08
C GLU A 177 -20.40 18.62 -3.38
N GLU A 178 -21.69 18.79 -3.64
CA GLU A 178 -22.26 18.67 -4.98
C GLU A 178 -21.47 19.61 -5.90
N LEU A 179 -20.56 19.03 -6.69
CA LEU A 179 -19.80 19.75 -7.71
C LEU A 179 -20.79 20.25 -8.78
N ILE A 180 -21.33 21.45 -8.58
CA ILE A 180 -22.15 22.12 -9.58
C ILE A 180 -21.21 22.50 -10.74
N VAL A 181 -21.13 21.62 -11.74
CA VAL A 181 -20.58 21.97 -13.05
C VAL A 181 -21.59 22.91 -13.70
N GLU A 182 -21.42 24.21 -13.48
CA GLU A 182 -22.07 25.21 -14.30
C GLU A 182 -21.41 25.14 -15.68
N ASP A 183 -22.05 24.42 -16.60
CA ASP A 183 -21.66 24.30 -18.00
C ASP A 183 -21.90 25.67 -18.67
N GLY A 184 -20.99 26.60 -18.37
CA GLY A 184 -20.97 27.94 -18.93
C GLY A 184 -20.63 27.84 -20.40
N LEU A 185 -21.66 27.73 -21.25
CA LEU A 185 -21.55 27.99 -22.68
C LEU A 185 -20.89 29.36 -22.85
N ILE A 186 -19.63 29.37 -23.28
CA ILE A 186 -18.99 30.54 -23.85
C ILE A 186 -19.65 30.74 -25.22
N GLU A 187 -20.75 31.50 -25.27
CA GLU A 187 -21.23 32.08 -26.52
C GLU A 187 -20.19 33.08 -27.02
N GLY A 188 -19.88 32.98 -28.32
CA GLY A 188 -18.64 33.45 -28.90
C GLY A 188 -18.46 34.96 -28.98
N ASP A 189 -17.19 35.35 -29.13
CA ASP A 189 -16.78 36.32 -30.14
C ASP A 189 -15.33 36.02 -30.53
N PHE A 190 -15.14 35.16 -31.52
CA PHE A 190 -13.87 35.05 -32.21
C PHE A 190 -13.95 35.97 -33.41
N ASP A 191 -13.44 37.19 -33.26
CA ASP A 191 -13.26 38.14 -34.34
C ASP A 191 -12.36 37.52 -35.42
N ASP A 192 -12.95 37.39 -36.61
CA ASP A 192 -12.37 36.94 -37.86
C ASP A 192 -11.71 38.17 -38.53
N ASP A 193 -10.38 38.24 -38.60
CA ASP A 193 -9.69 39.22 -39.45
C ASP A 193 -9.01 38.48 -40.62
N GLU A 194 -9.63 38.66 -41.79
CA GLU A 194 -9.20 38.14 -43.08
C GLU A 194 -7.86 38.73 -43.51
N SER A 195 -6.97 37.89 -44.04
CA SER A 195 -6.19 38.32 -45.21
C SER A 195 -6.06 37.18 -46.22
N ALA A 196 -6.73 37.39 -47.35
CA ALA A 196 -6.79 36.52 -48.50
C ALA A 196 -5.45 36.48 -49.28
N THR A 197 -5.20 35.33 -49.92
CA THR A 197 -4.65 35.07 -51.28
C THR A 197 -4.07 33.65 -51.26
N ASP A 198 -4.26 32.75 -52.23
CA ASP A 198 -4.50 32.89 -53.66
C ASP A 198 -5.18 31.60 -54.18
N ALA A 199 -5.83 31.70 -55.33
CA ALA A 199 -6.61 30.64 -55.95
C ALA A 199 -5.74 29.56 -56.60
N ASP A 200 -6.13 28.28 -56.49
CA ASP A 200 -6.03 27.38 -57.65
C ASP A 200 -7.02 26.20 -57.61
N ALA A 201 -7.32 25.72 -58.81
CA ALA A 201 -8.55 25.08 -59.23
C ALA A 201 -8.79 23.61 -58.80
N VAL A 202 -10.09 23.28 -58.80
CA VAL A 202 -10.72 21.95 -58.70
C VAL A 202 -10.43 21.04 -59.91
N GLU A 203 -10.19 19.75 -59.67
CA GLU A 203 -10.60 18.68 -60.59
C GLU A 203 -11.04 17.42 -59.81
N LEU A 204 -12.28 16.98 -60.08
CA LEU A 204 -12.90 15.74 -59.62
C LEU A 204 -13.09 14.79 -60.81
N ALA A 205 -12.70 13.53 -60.65
CA ALA A 205 -13.21 12.36 -61.39
C ALA A 205 -12.95 11.11 -60.51
N ALA A 206 -13.97 10.40 -59.97
CA ALA A 206 -14.80 9.36 -60.61
C ALA A 206 -13.95 8.14 -61.06
N ASP A 207 -14.20 6.85 -60.82
CA ASP A 207 -15.32 6.06 -60.27
C ASP A 207 -14.85 4.57 -60.20
N GLU A 208 -15.22 3.82 -59.13
CA GLU A 208 -15.56 2.36 -59.01
C GLU A 208 -14.63 1.20 -59.54
N PRO A 209 -14.83 -0.11 -59.17
CA PRO A 209 -15.70 -0.74 -58.15
C PRO A 209 -15.09 -1.88 -57.27
N LEU A 210 -15.85 -2.15 -56.20
CA LEU A 210 -16.15 -3.37 -55.40
C LEU A 210 -15.52 -4.75 -55.70
N ALA A 211 -15.18 -5.46 -54.61
CA ALA A 211 -15.41 -6.91 -54.48
C ALA A 211 -15.68 -7.28 -53.00
N GLU A 212 -16.90 -7.79 -52.76
CA GLU A 212 -17.31 -8.50 -51.54
C GLU A 212 -16.69 -9.90 -51.53
N ASP A 213 -16.27 -10.39 -50.35
CA ASP A 213 -16.47 -11.79 -50.01
C ASP A 213 -16.76 -11.96 -48.52
N SER A 214 -17.79 -12.74 -48.26
CA SER A 214 -18.37 -13.08 -46.98
C SER A 214 -17.72 -14.34 -46.43
N ALA A 215 -17.39 -14.38 -45.14
CA ALA A 215 -17.42 -15.62 -44.38
C ALA A 215 -17.55 -15.34 -42.88
N ASP A 216 -18.74 -15.66 -42.39
CA ASP A 216 -19.09 -16.02 -41.03
C ASP A 216 -18.21 -17.16 -40.51
N ASP A 217 -17.58 -17.00 -39.35
CA ASP A 217 -17.32 -18.11 -38.44
C ASP A 217 -17.24 -17.61 -36.99
N SER A 218 -18.29 -17.95 -36.24
CA SER A 218 -18.35 -17.86 -34.80
C SER A 218 -17.46 -18.92 -34.16
N VAL A 219 -16.39 -18.50 -33.48
CA VAL A 219 -15.68 -19.34 -32.52
C VAL A 219 -15.66 -18.64 -31.17
N VAL A 220 -16.58 -19.08 -30.32
CA VAL A 220 -16.47 -19.04 -28.86
C VAL A 220 -15.26 -19.87 -28.47
N ASP A 221 -14.18 -19.21 -28.07
CA ASP A 221 -13.06 -19.90 -27.43
C ASP A 221 -13.15 -19.73 -25.91
N GLU A 222 -13.38 -20.88 -25.29
CA GLU A 222 -13.47 -21.13 -23.87
C GLU A 222 -12.06 -20.99 -23.30
N ILE A 223 -11.71 -19.80 -22.77
CA ILE A 223 -10.39 -19.59 -22.17
C ILE A 223 -10.35 -20.31 -20.83
N ALA A 224 -9.70 -21.47 -20.87
CA ALA A 224 -9.28 -22.28 -19.74
C ALA A 224 -8.63 -21.44 -18.65
N ALA A 225 -8.98 -21.77 -17.40
CA ALA A 225 -8.33 -21.26 -16.21
C ALA A 225 -6.82 -21.57 -16.27
N ASP A 226 -6.02 -20.52 -16.48
CA ASP A 226 -4.58 -20.57 -16.26
C ASP A 226 -4.33 -20.45 -14.76
N GLU A 227 -4.28 -21.59 -14.11
CA GLU A 227 -3.86 -21.75 -12.71
C GLU A 227 -2.34 -21.52 -12.68
N SER A 228 -1.91 -20.26 -12.76
CA SER A 228 -0.53 -19.90 -12.53
C SER A 228 -0.21 -20.20 -11.07
N VAL A 229 0.41 -21.35 -10.83
CA VAL A 229 1.00 -21.75 -9.56
C VAL A 229 1.90 -20.62 -9.09
N ILE A 230 1.43 -19.87 -8.09
CA ILE A 230 2.29 -18.99 -7.31
C ILE A 230 3.15 -19.95 -6.50
N GLU A 231 4.41 -20.12 -6.89
CA GLU A 231 5.38 -20.86 -6.10
C GLU A 231 5.46 -20.23 -4.71
N GLU A 232 4.84 -20.89 -3.73
CA GLU A 232 5.03 -20.62 -2.31
C GLU A 232 6.54 -20.80 -2.05
N LEU A 233 7.24 -19.71 -1.76
CA LEU A 233 8.61 -19.81 -1.25
C LEU A 233 8.55 -20.64 0.04
N THR A 234 9.27 -21.75 0.05
CA THR A 234 9.24 -22.67 1.18
C THR A 234 9.99 -22.05 2.35
N VAL A 235 9.68 -22.46 3.57
CA VAL A 235 10.41 -22.04 4.78
C VAL A 235 11.91 -22.34 4.65
N GLU A 236 12.28 -23.35 3.87
CA GLU A 236 13.67 -23.71 3.58
C GLU A 236 14.37 -22.70 2.65
N ASP A 237 13.64 -21.98 1.79
CA ASP A 237 14.21 -20.91 0.96
C ASP A 237 14.48 -19.65 1.78
N GLU A 238 13.59 -19.32 2.73
CA GLU A 238 13.75 -18.19 3.66
C GLU A 238 14.92 -18.42 4.62
N VAL A 239 15.15 -19.67 5.08
CA VAL A 239 16.29 -20.02 5.93
C VAL A 239 17.61 -20.02 5.16
N ARG A 240 17.61 -20.46 3.90
CA ARG A 240 18.82 -20.49 3.05
C ARG A 240 19.34 -19.09 2.75
N GLU A 241 18.43 -18.14 2.49
CA GLU A 241 18.78 -16.72 2.26
C GLU A 241 19.33 -16.06 3.53
N LEU A 242 18.81 -16.42 4.71
CA LEU A 242 19.25 -15.86 6.00
C LEU A 242 20.65 -16.35 6.42
N LEU A 243 21.09 -17.50 5.91
CA LEU A 243 22.39 -18.11 6.20
C LEU A 243 23.50 -17.74 5.19
N GLY A 244 23.19 -17.07 4.09
CA GLY A 244 24.18 -16.54 3.15
C GLY A 244 25.00 -17.61 2.42
N GLU A 245 24.44 -18.80 2.18
CA GLU A 245 25.10 -19.90 1.48
C GLU A 245 24.95 -19.77 -0.04
N ASP A 246 25.47 -18.68 -0.61
CA ASP A 246 25.84 -18.63 -2.03
C ASP A 246 27.37 -18.46 -2.09
N ASP A 247 28.11 -19.55 -1.94
CA ASP A 247 29.54 -19.58 -2.20
C ASP A 247 29.82 -20.32 -3.52
N ASP A 248 30.35 -19.54 -4.46
CA ASP A 248 30.73 -19.90 -5.81
C ASP A 248 31.55 -21.19 -5.90
N ALA A 249 31.02 -22.17 -6.61
CA ALA A 249 31.81 -23.25 -7.18
C ALA A 249 32.43 -22.80 -8.51
N ALA A 250 33.69 -22.37 -8.48
CA ALA A 250 34.60 -22.49 -9.63
C ALA A 250 36.05 -22.68 -9.16
N SER A 251 36.60 -23.82 -9.56
CA SER A 251 37.93 -24.38 -9.32
C SER A 251 39.09 -23.59 -9.88
N ASP A 252 40.26 -23.67 -9.24
CA ASP A 252 41.42 -24.27 -9.91
C ASP A 252 42.47 -24.84 -8.95
N ASP A 253 43.13 -25.86 -9.50
CA ASP A 253 43.97 -26.91 -8.96
C ASP A 253 45.33 -26.44 -8.38
N ASP A 254 45.82 -27.15 -7.35
CA ASP A 254 47.05 -27.96 -7.41
C ASP A 254 48.01 -27.84 -6.20
N ALA A 255 48.57 -29.01 -5.86
CA ALA A 255 49.72 -29.31 -5.00
C ALA A 255 49.52 -29.43 -3.46
N ALA A 256 49.19 -30.66 -3.05
CA ALA A 256 49.64 -31.24 -1.77
C ALA A 256 51.09 -31.78 -1.90
N PRO A 257 51.65 -32.44 -0.87
CA PRO A 257 52.16 -31.92 0.39
C PRO A 257 53.68 -32.20 0.52
N ASP A 258 54.40 -31.57 1.46
CA ASP A 258 55.71 -32.12 1.84
C ASP A 258 55.98 -32.06 3.35
N ASP A 259 56.36 -33.24 3.84
CA ASP A 259 56.62 -33.63 5.22
C ASP A 259 58.10 -33.39 5.51
N HIS A 260 58.43 -32.54 6.49
CA HIS A 260 59.76 -32.56 7.08
C HIS A 260 59.73 -32.29 8.60
N LYS A 261 59.80 -33.40 9.34
CA LYS A 261 60.38 -33.52 10.69
C LYS A 261 61.69 -32.74 10.87
N ALA A 262 61.85 -32.09 12.02
CA ALA A 262 63.01 -32.19 12.95
C ALA A 262 62.85 -31.14 14.09
N GLN A 263 62.57 -31.57 15.32
CA GLN A 263 63.51 -31.77 16.45
C GLN A 263 64.00 -30.49 17.17
N GLY A 264 63.94 -30.54 18.52
CA GLY A 264 64.75 -29.74 19.44
C GLY A 264 63.92 -28.96 20.46
N SER A 265 63.56 -29.51 21.63
CA SER A 265 64.36 -29.57 22.88
C SER A 265 64.45 -28.26 23.65
N GLU A 266 63.86 -28.28 24.86
CA GLU A 266 64.40 -27.79 26.15
C GLU A 266 64.65 -26.28 26.38
N GLN A 267 63.96 -25.74 27.40
CA GLN A 267 64.44 -25.10 28.66
C GLN A 267 63.44 -24.03 29.14
N GLU A 268 62.81 -24.21 30.31
CA GLU A 268 63.20 -23.63 31.62
C GLU A 268 63.24 -22.09 31.58
N ALA A 269 62.59 -21.31 32.45
CA ALA A 269 61.90 -21.54 33.72
C ALA A 269 60.99 -20.32 34.00
#